data_AF-A0A429HZM7-F1
#
_entry.id   AF-A0A429HZM7-F1
#
_cell.length_a   1.000
_cell.length_b   1.000
_cell.length_c   1.000
_cell.angle_alpha   90.00
_cell.angle_beta   90.00
_cell.angle_gamma   90.00
#
_symmetry.space_group_name_H-M   'P 1'
#
loop_
_entity.id
_entity.type
_entity.pdbx_description
1 polymer ?
#
loop_
_entity_poly.entity_id
_entity_poly.type
_entity_poly.pdbx_seq_one_letter_code
_entity_poly.pdbx_strand_id
1 'polypeptide(L)'
;ACLVGSLIPLVVGSIVCALSSSVIPMITGRGLQGLGMGVVPLGISLLRDVVPKEKLGSSIAIMSASMGVGGALGLPFSAAIAENTSWRVLFWVVAALALAVGTLIWFVVPVGRANTAAGNSFDLLGAAGLGVGLVCLLLGVSKGADWGWGSGTTLGLLGASVVVLLAWGWWELRTREPLVDLRVTARPQVLMTNIASILVGFSMYAQSLVVPQLLQLPEPTRHAQT
;
A
#
# COMPACT_ATOMS: atom_id res chain seq x y z
N ALA A 1 -12.96 12.29 -11.42
CA ALA A 1 -12.48 13.21 -10.36
C ALA A 1 -11.74 12.48 -9.25
N CYS A 2 -12.37 11.60 -8.45
CA CYS A 2 -11.72 10.94 -7.30
C CYS A 2 -10.48 10.11 -7.68
N LEU A 3 -10.51 9.39 -8.81
CA LEU A 3 -9.37 8.61 -9.29
C LEU A 3 -8.14 9.51 -9.59
N VAL A 4 -8.35 10.62 -10.30
CA VAL A 4 -7.29 11.62 -10.57
C VAL A 4 -6.84 12.28 -9.26
N GLY A 5 -7.77 12.58 -8.35
CA GLY A 5 -7.47 13.11 -7.02
C GLY A 5 -6.54 12.19 -6.21
N SER A 6 -6.73 10.87 -6.28
CA SER A 6 -5.86 9.90 -5.60
C SER A 6 -4.42 9.87 -6.14
N LEU A 7 -4.18 10.32 -7.38
CA LEU A 7 -2.83 10.41 -7.94
C LEU A 7 -2.07 11.65 -7.46
N ILE A 8 -2.75 12.67 -6.93
CA ILE A 8 -2.09 13.90 -6.45
C ILE A 8 -1.15 13.61 -5.28
N PRO A 9 -1.56 12.93 -4.18
CA PRO A 9 -0.65 12.55 -3.11
C PRO A 9 0.52 11.68 -3.60
N LEU A 10 0.29 10.82 -4.61
CA LEU A 10 1.33 10.00 -5.21
C LEU A 10 2.41 10.87 -5.88
N VAL A 11 2.00 11.78 -6.77
CA VAL A 11 2.93 12.69 -7.46
C VAL A 11 3.67 13.58 -6.47
N VAL A 12 2.95 14.23 -5.55
CA VAL A 12 3.54 15.12 -4.54
C VAL A 12 4.52 14.34 -3.66
N GLY A 13 4.13 13.16 -3.18
CA GLY A 13 4.98 12.31 -2.35
C GLY A 13 6.24 11.86 -3.08
N SER A 14 6.13 11.50 -4.37
CA SER A 14 7.28 11.15 -5.18
C SER A 14 8.23 12.34 -5.40
N ILE A 15 7.72 13.55 -5.66
CA ILE A 15 8.55 14.76 -5.78
C ILE A 15 9.27 15.06 -4.46
N VAL A 16 8.56 14.98 -3.33
CA VAL A 16 9.17 15.17 -1.99
C VAL A 16 10.31 14.18 -1.77
N CYS A 17 10.10 12.89 -2.08
CA CYS A 17 11.16 11.88 -1.99
C CYS A 17 12.33 12.18 -2.95
N ALA A 18 12.06 12.58 -4.19
CA ALA A 18 13.08 12.88 -5.20
C ALA A 18 13.98 14.05 -4.80
N LEU A 19 13.44 15.03 -4.06
CA LEU A 19 14.17 16.20 -3.56
C LEU A 19 14.73 16.02 -2.15
N SER A 20 14.33 14.97 -1.43
CA SER A 20 14.70 14.79 -0.02
C SER A 20 16.21 14.59 0.18
N SER A 21 16.81 15.30 1.13
CA SER A 21 18.21 15.12 1.55
C SER A 21 18.34 14.47 2.93
N SER A 22 17.22 14.21 3.60
CA SER A 22 17.16 13.63 4.94
C SER A 22 16.01 12.64 5.09
N VAL A 23 16.03 11.87 6.18
CA VAL A 23 15.09 10.77 6.43
C VAL A 23 13.65 11.27 6.64
N ILE A 24 13.46 12.42 7.29
CA ILE A 24 12.11 12.91 7.64
C ILE A 24 11.28 13.24 6.39
N PRO A 25 11.74 14.07 5.44
CA PRO A 25 11.01 14.31 4.19
C PRO A 25 10.80 13.03 3.38
N MET A 26 11.75 12.09 3.41
CA MET A 26 11.58 10.79 2.75
C MET A 26 10.40 10.01 3.32
N ILE A 27 10.27 9.95 4.65
CA ILE A 27 9.15 9.28 5.32
C ILE A 27 7.83 10.00 4.98
N THR A 28 7.80 11.33 5.02
CA THR A 28 6.61 12.11 4.65
C THR A 28 6.19 11.84 3.21
N GLY A 29 7.14 11.86 2.27
CA GLY A 29 6.86 11.56 0.86
C GLY A 29 6.40 10.11 0.63
N ARG A 30 6.91 9.14 1.38
CA ARG A 30 6.42 7.75 1.36
C ARG A 30 5.01 7.63 1.93
N GLY A 31 4.70 8.34 3.01
CA GLY A 31 3.35 8.42 3.56
C GLY A 31 2.35 8.97 2.54
N LEU A 32 2.70 10.05 1.84
CA LEU A 32 1.88 10.61 0.76
C LEU A 32 1.68 9.65 -0.41
N GLN A 33 2.73 8.92 -0.83
CA GLN A 33 2.61 7.89 -1.87
C GLN A 33 1.69 6.74 -1.44
N GLY A 34 1.70 6.37 -0.15
CA GLY A 34 0.77 5.37 0.41
C GLY A 34 -0.69 5.77 0.24
N LEU A 35 -1.04 7.04 0.43
CA LEU A 35 -2.40 7.54 0.18
C LEU A 35 -2.85 7.34 -1.28
N GLY A 36 -1.90 7.35 -2.21
CA GLY A 36 -2.16 7.09 -3.62
C GLY A 36 -2.56 5.65 -3.96
N MET A 37 -2.31 4.69 -3.06
CA MET A 37 -2.70 3.28 -3.27
C MET A 37 -4.22 3.07 -3.34
N GLY A 38 -5.02 4.04 -2.87
CA GLY A 38 -6.47 4.06 -3.06
C GLY A 38 -6.89 4.02 -4.54
N VAL A 39 -5.98 4.30 -5.48
CA VAL A 39 -6.21 4.19 -6.92
C VAL A 39 -6.67 2.79 -7.36
N VAL A 40 -6.24 1.72 -6.67
CA VAL A 40 -6.57 0.33 -7.02
C VAL A 40 -8.07 0.04 -6.81
N PRO A 41 -8.63 0.18 -5.60
CA PRO A 41 -10.07 -0.04 -5.39
C PRO A 41 -10.93 0.99 -6.15
N LEU A 42 -10.46 2.23 -6.30
CA LEU A 42 -11.15 3.24 -7.12
C LEU A 42 -11.17 2.85 -8.61
N GLY A 43 -10.08 2.29 -9.13
CA GLY A 43 -10.00 1.80 -10.50
C GLY A 43 -10.94 0.61 -10.75
N ILE A 44 -10.99 -0.35 -9.82
CA ILE A 44 -11.94 -1.47 -9.89
C ILE A 44 -13.40 -0.95 -9.84
N SER A 45 -13.67 0.04 -9.00
CA SER A 45 -15.00 0.67 -8.92
C SER A 45 -15.37 1.35 -10.23
N LEU A 46 -14.44 2.11 -10.83
CA LEU A 46 -14.64 2.73 -12.14
C LEU A 46 -14.89 1.69 -13.24
N LEU A 47 -14.13 0.57 -13.25
CA LEU A 47 -14.36 -0.51 -14.21
C LEU A 47 -15.79 -1.07 -14.11
N ARG A 48 -16.35 -1.18 -12.90
CA ARG A 48 -17.75 -1.62 -12.71
C ARG A 48 -18.77 -0.66 -13.29
N ASP A 49 -18.44 0.63 -13.34
CA ASP A 49 -19.34 1.68 -13.85
C ASP A 49 -19.27 1.83 -15.39
N VAL A 50 -18.11 1.56 -15.99
CA VAL A 50 -17.87 1.83 -17.43
C VAL A 50 -17.79 0.59 -18.32
N VAL A 51 -17.52 -0.59 -17.75
CA VAL A 51 -17.35 -1.84 -18.52
C VAL A 51 -18.62 -2.70 -18.42
N PRO A 52 -19.06 -3.34 -19.52
CA PRO A 52 -20.14 -4.34 -19.49
C PRO A 52 -19.85 -5.48 -18.51
N LYS A 53 -20.90 -6.01 -17.85
CA LYS A 53 -20.76 -7.02 -16.77
C LYS A 53 -20.01 -8.27 -17.23
N GLU A 54 -20.15 -8.65 -18.49
CA GLU A 54 -19.55 -9.84 -19.10
C GLU A 54 -18.02 -9.69 -19.25
N LYS A 55 -17.53 -8.46 -19.38
CA LYS A 55 -16.10 -8.15 -19.54
C LYS A 55 -15.42 -7.74 -18.24
N LEU A 56 -16.18 -7.45 -17.19
CA LEU A 56 -15.66 -6.95 -15.91
C LEU A 56 -14.60 -7.87 -15.31
N GLY A 57 -14.83 -9.20 -15.32
CA GLY A 57 -13.86 -10.17 -14.80
C GLY A 57 -12.52 -10.12 -15.55
N SER A 58 -12.58 -10.06 -16.88
CA SER A 58 -11.38 -9.94 -17.73
C SER A 58 -10.66 -8.61 -17.52
N SER A 59 -11.39 -7.49 -17.39
CA SER A 59 -10.80 -6.18 -17.12
C SER A 59 -10.10 -6.13 -15.75
N ILE A 60 -10.71 -6.71 -14.71
CA ILE A 60 -10.06 -6.84 -13.39
C ILE A 60 -8.82 -7.72 -13.49
N ALA A 61 -8.89 -8.83 -14.24
CA ALA A 61 -7.73 -9.71 -14.44
C ALA A 61 -6.57 -8.99 -15.14
N ILE A 62 -6.83 -8.19 -16.18
CA ILE A 62 -5.82 -7.39 -16.88
C ILE A 62 -5.22 -6.32 -15.95
N MET A 63 -6.04 -5.67 -15.12
CA MET A 63 -5.58 -4.70 -14.13
C MET A 63 -4.63 -5.36 -13.12
N SER A 64 -5.02 -6.51 -12.56
CA SER A 64 -4.19 -7.28 -11.63
C SER A 64 -2.91 -7.83 -12.30
N ALA A 65 -3.00 -8.32 -13.53
CA ALA A 65 -1.85 -8.79 -14.29
C ALA A 65 -0.85 -7.66 -14.54
N SER A 66 -1.33 -6.45 -14.82
CA SER A 66 -0.48 -5.26 -14.99
C SER A 66 0.29 -4.92 -13.71
N MET A 67 -0.31 -5.12 -12.54
CA MET A 67 0.39 -4.97 -11.25
C MET A 67 1.49 -6.02 -11.10
N GLY A 68 1.23 -7.28 -11.48
CA GLY A 68 2.23 -8.35 -11.47
C GLY A 68 3.41 -8.06 -12.41
N VAL A 69 3.11 -7.61 -13.64
CA VAL A 69 4.13 -7.17 -14.61
C VAL A 69 4.94 -5.98 -14.06
N GLY A 70 4.27 -5.00 -13.45
CA GLY A 70 4.92 -3.86 -12.80
C GLY A 70 5.84 -4.28 -11.65
N GLY A 71 5.43 -5.24 -10.83
CA GLY A 71 6.27 -5.81 -9.76
C GLY A 71 7.49 -6.55 -10.31
N ALA A 72 7.30 -7.38 -11.35
CA ALA A 72 8.36 -8.16 -11.96
C ALA A 72 9.40 -7.29 -12.68
N LEU A 73 8.95 -6.29 -13.44
CA LEU A 73 9.84 -5.36 -14.15
C LEU A 73 10.42 -4.29 -13.21
N GLY A 74 9.72 -3.96 -12.13
CA GLY A 74 10.09 -2.91 -11.20
C GLY A 74 11.44 -3.16 -10.54
N LEU A 75 11.71 -4.39 -10.10
CA LEU A 75 12.98 -4.72 -9.44
C LEU A 75 14.20 -4.58 -10.37
N PRO A 76 14.28 -5.26 -11.55
CA PRO A 76 15.39 -5.08 -12.49
C PRO A 76 15.56 -3.65 -12.96
N PHE A 77 14.45 -2.96 -13.26
CA PHE A 77 14.49 -1.57 -13.70
C PHE A 77 15.01 -0.66 -12.59
N SER A 78 14.59 -0.90 -11.34
CA SER A 78 15.06 -0.13 -10.20
C SER A 78 16.54 -0.37 -9.90
N ALA A 79 17.00 -1.63 -10.02
CA ALA A 79 18.40 -1.99 -9.85
C ALA A 79 19.27 -1.32 -10.91
N ALA A 80 18.89 -1.42 -12.18
CA ALA A 80 19.62 -0.80 -13.28
C ALA A 80 19.76 0.73 -13.10
N ILE A 81 18.69 1.43 -12.70
CA ILE A 81 18.74 2.88 -12.45
C ILE A 81 19.58 3.20 -11.21
N ALA A 82 19.45 2.41 -10.14
CA ALA A 82 20.17 2.64 -8.90
C ALA A 82 21.69 2.43 -9.06
N GLU A 83 22.09 1.45 -9.87
CA GLU A 83 23.50 1.14 -10.15
C GLU A 83 24.14 2.12 -11.14
N ASN A 84 23.41 2.57 -12.16
CA ASN A 84 23.97 3.41 -13.23
C ASN A 84 23.73 4.91 -13.03
N THR A 85 22.88 5.31 -12.07
CA THR A 85 22.54 6.73 -11.88
C THR A 85 22.34 7.05 -10.39
N SER A 86 21.15 7.48 -9.99
CA SER A 86 20.81 7.89 -8.64
C SER A 86 19.44 7.36 -8.31
N TRP A 87 19.28 6.84 -7.11
CA TRP A 87 17.98 6.38 -6.60
C TRP A 87 16.88 7.45 -6.69
N ARG A 88 17.24 8.74 -6.73
CA ARG A 88 16.30 9.86 -6.90
C ARG A 88 15.52 9.78 -8.21
N VAL A 89 16.14 9.24 -9.26
CA VAL A 89 15.51 9.08 -10.58
C VAL A 89 14.31 8.15 -10.50
N LEU A 90 14.33 7.13 -9.63
CA LEU A 90 13.20 6.24 -9.42
C LEU A 90 11.94 7.01 -9.02
N PHE A 91 12.09 8.00 -8.15
CA PHE A 91 10.97 8.84 -7.71
C PHE A 91 10.49 9.79 -8.80
N TRP A 92 11.39 10.32 -9.62
CA TRP A 92 11.00 11.10 -10.80
C TRP A 92 10.23 10.28 -11.83
N VAL A 93 10.65 9.03 -12.06
CA VAL A 93 9.92 8.10 -12.95
C VAL A 93 8.52 7.83 -12.42
N VAL A 94 8.37 7.57 -11.12
CA VAL A 94 7.04 7.36 -10.50
C VAL A 94 6.17 8.61 -10.64
N ALA A 95 6.71 9.80 -10.36
CA ALA A 95 5.97 11.05 -10.52
C ALA A 95 5.53 11.29 -11.98
N ALA A 96 6.43 11.07 -12.94
CA ALA A 96 6.15 11.23 -14.36
C ALA A 96 5.09 10.23 -14.85
N LEU A 97 5.18 8.97 -14.44
CA LEU A 97 4.20 7.94 -14.79
C LEU A 97 2.83 8.23 -14.16
N ALA A 98 2.79 8.66 -12.90
CA ALA A 98 1.55 9.03 -12.22
C ALA A 98 0.87 10.24 -12.89
N LEU A 99 1.65 11.23 -13.32
CA LEU A 99 1.15 12.36 -14.12
C LEU A 99 0.62 11.88 -15.48
N ALA A 100 1.37 11.06 -16.20
CA ALA A 100 0.95 10.52 -17.50
C ALA A 100 -0.38 9.74 -17.37
N VAL A 101 -0.49 8.85 -16.38
CA VAL A 101 -1.72 8.11 -16.09
C VAL A 101 -2.86 9.07 -15.71
N GLY A 102 -2.59 10.06 -14.86
CA GLY A 102 -3.58 11.07 -14.47
C GLY A 102 -4.11 11.87 -15.65
N THR A 103 -3.24 12.28 -16.57
CA THR A 103 -3.64 12.97 -17.81
C THR A 103 -4.44 12.05 -18.72
N LEU A 104 -4.04 10.80 -18.91
CA LEU A 104 -4.78 9.84 -19.74
C LEU A 104 -6.18 9.61 -19.17
N ILE A 105 -6.31 9.41 -17.86
CA ILE A 105 -7.60 9.26 -17.19
C ILE A 105 -8.48 10.51 -17.41
N TRP A 106 -7.89 11.70 -17.28
CA TRP A 106 -8.62 12.96 -17.46
C TRP A 106 -9.23 13.10 -18.86
N PHE A 107 -8.51 12.70 -19.91
CA PHE A 107 -8.97 12.83 -21.29
C PHE A 107 -9.80 11.63 -21.80
N VAL A 108 -9.51 10.42 -21.35
CA VAL A 108 -10.10 9.18 -21.89
C VAL A 108 -11.36 8.77 -21.13
N VAL A 109 -11.43 9.03 -19.82
CA VAL A 109 -12.58 8.59 -19.00
C VAL A 109 -13.73 9.60 -19.14
N PRO A 110 -14.90 9.20 -19.68
CA PRO A 110 -16.02 10.11 -19.87
C PRO A 110 -16.51 10.67 -18.52
N VAL A 111 -16.48 11.99 -18.38
CA VAL A 111 -17.00 12.71 -17.21
C VAL A 111 -18.53 12.75 -17.32
N GLY A 112 -19.21 11.66 -16.95
CA GLY A 112 -20.69 11.65 -17.10
C GLY A 112 -21.47 10.49 -16.50
N ARG A 113 -20.84 9.48 -15.89
CA ARG A 113 -21.56 8.31 -15.34
C ARG A 113 -21.31 8.02 -13.86
N ALA A 114 -20.65 8.92 -13.15
CA ALA A 114 -20.62 8.82 -11.70
C ALA A 114 -22.01 9.17 -11.18
N ASN A 115 -22.81 8.15 -10.86
CA ASN A 115 -23.90 8.31 -9.91
C ASN A 115 -23.29 9.01 -8.70
N THR A 116 -23.63 10.28 -8.55
CA THR A 116 -23.27 11.07 -7.40
C THR A 116 -23.90 10.38 -6.20
N ALA A 117 -23.13 9.54 -5.51
CA ALA A 117 -23.30 9.32 -4.08
C ALA A 117 -22.90 10.62 -3.35
N ALA A 118 -23.57 11.71 -3.73
CA ALA A 118 -23.54 12.99 -3.04
C ALA A 118 -24.36 12.78 -1.77
N GLY A 119 -23.70 12.28 -0.72
CA GLY A 119 -24.35 12.03 0.56
C GLY A 119 -23.52 11.23 1.55
N ASN A 120 -22.57 10.42 1.10
CA ASN A 120 -21.80 9.58 2.02
C ASN A 120 -20.75 10.42 2.76
N SER A 121 -20.87 10.45 4.07
CA SER A 121 -19.88 11.04 4.95
C SER A 121 -18.65 10.12 5.00
N PHE A 122 -17.48 10.64 4.61
CA PHE A 122 -16.24 9.87 4.75
C PHE A 122 -15.88 9.77 6.23
N ASP A 123 -15.76 8.55 6.77
CA ASP A 123 -15.34 8.34 8.15
C ASP A 123 -13.84 8.62 8.33
N LEU A 124 -13.51 9.91 8.43
CA LEU A 124 -12.16 10.40 8.68
C LEU A 124 -11.60 9.85 9.99
N LEU A 125 -12.45 9.70 11.01
CA LEU A 125 -12.03 9.25 12.33
C LEU A 125 -11.74 7.74 12.31
N GLY A 126 -12.58 6.96 11.63
CA GLY A 126 -12.33 5.55 11.35
C GLY A 126 -11.04 5.35 10.55
N ALA A 127 -10.82 6.14 9.49
CA ALA A 127 -9.59 6.08 8.70
C ALA A 127 -8.33 6.42 9.52
N ALA A 128 -8.40 7.48 10.34
CA ALA A 128 -7.30 7.89 11.21
C ALA A 128 -7.02 6.84 12.30
N GLY A 129 -8.05 6.31 12.95
CA GLY A 129 -7.93 5.29 13.98
C GLY A 129 -7.30 4.00 13.45
N LEU A 130 -7.78 3.51 12.31
CA LEU A 130 -7.19 2.36 11.63
C LEU A 130 -5.74 2.62 11.22
N GLY A 131 -5.46 3.79 10.65
CA GLY A 131 -4.12 4.20 10.24
C GLY A 131 -3.15 4.23 11.42
N VAL A 132 -3.52 4.87 12.53
CA VAL A 132 -2.69 4.93 13.75
C VAL A 132 -2.48 3.55 14.33
N GLY A 133 -3.54 2.74 14.44
CA GLY A 133 -3.44 1.38 14.97
C GLY A 133 -2.49 0.50 14.16
N LEU A 134 -2.61 0.54 12.82
CA LEU A 134 -1.75 -0.20 11.92
C LEU A 134 -0.30 0.32 11.93
N VAL A 135 -0.09 1.64 11.98
CA VAL A 135 1.27 2.21 12.09
C VAL A 135 1.94 1.76 13.39
N CYS A 136 1.25 1.83 14.53
CA CYS A 136 1.79 1.35 15.81
C CYS A 136 2.13 -0.14 15.77
N LEU A 137 1.22 -0.96 15.24
CA LEU A 137 1.42 -2.41 15.12
C LEU A 137 2.61 -2.74 14.21
N LEU A 138 2.59 -2.21 12.98
CA LEU A 138 3.59 -2.51 11.97
C LEU A 138 4.96 -1.96 12.36
N LEU A 139 5.04 -0.76 12.95
CA LEU A 139 6.30 -0.20 13.40
C LEU A 139 6.87 -1.00 14.58
N GLY A 140 6.05 -1.39 15.54
CA GLY A 140 6.46 -2.23 16.67
C GLY A 140 7.00 -3.59 16.22
N VAL A 141 6.32 -4.26 15.29
CA VAL A 141 6.79 -5.53 14.72
C VAL A 141 8.03 -5.34 13.86
N SER A 142 8.05 -4.31 13.00
CA SER A 142 9.17 -4.08 12.06
C SER A 142 10.46 -3.65 12.75
N LYS A 143 10.37 -2.93 13.87
CA LYS A 143 11.52 -2.45 14.64
C LYS A 143 11.78 -3.23 15.92
N GLY A 144 10.97 -4.26 16.23
CA GLY A 144 11.15 -5.09 17.41
C GLY A 144 12.51 -5.79 17.48
N ALA A 145 13.05 -6.20 16.33
CA ALA A 145 14.39 -6.79 16.26
C ALA A 145 15.51 -5.76 16.52
N ASP A 146 15.36 -4.54 16.00
CA ASP A 146 16.35 -3.46 16.13
C ASP A 146 16.33 -2.80 17.52
N TRP A 147 15.14 -2.51 18.04
CA TRP A 147 14.93 -1.80 19.32
C TRP A 147 14.83 -2.75 20.51
N GLY A 148 14.72 -4.05 20.26
CA GLY A 148 14.47 -5.08 21.25
C GLY A 148 12.98 -5.24 21.57
N TRP A 149 12.54 -6.49 21.61
CA TRP A 149 11.14 -6.86 21.88
C TRP A 149 10.67 -6.49 23.30
N GLY A 150 11.59 -6.50 24.27
CA GLY A 150 11.32 -6.11 25.66
C GLY A 150 11.46 -4.61 25.94
N SER A 151 11.80 -3.79 24.94
CA SER A 151 11.95 -2.35 25.17
C SER A 151 10.61 -1.67 25.42
N GLY A 152 10.61 -0.62 26.26
CA GLY A 152 9.41 0.17 26.54
C GLY A 152 8.79 0.78 25.29
N THR A 153 9.60 1.13 24.29
CA THR A 153 9.12 1.66 23.00
C THR A 153 8.35 0.60 22.21
N THR A 154 8.91 -0.61 22.04
CA THR A 154 8.25 -1.70 21.32
C THR A 154 6.97 -2.13 22.03
N LEU A 155 7.05 -2.38 23.34
CA LEU A 155 5.89 -2.77 24.13
C LEU A 155 4.81 -1.68 24.17
N GLY A 156 5.23 -0.41 24.24
CA GLY A 156 4.33 0.74 24.18
C GLY A 156 3.60 0.84 22.84
N LEU A 157 4.29 0.65 21.72
CA LEU A 157 3.67 0.64 20.38
C LEU A 157 2.71 -0.54 20.22
N LEU A 158 3.09 -1.74 20.65
CA LEU A 158 2.23 -2.92 20.58
C LEU A 158 0.99 -2.74 21.48
N GLY A 159 1.17 -2.28 22.72
CA GLY A 159 0.08 -1.99 23.64
C GLY A 159 -0.86 -0.90 23.08
N ALA A 160 -0.31 0.20 22.57
CA ALA A 160 -1.08 1.25 21.92
C ALA A 160 -1.86 0.73 20.71
N SER A 161 -1.25 -0.15 19.90
CA SER A 161 -1.94 -0.75 18.75
C SER A 161 -3.17 -1.57 19.17
N VAL A 162 -3.06 -2.36 20.24
CA VAL A 162 -4.20 -3.13 20.80
C VAL A 162 -5.30 -2.19 21.26
N VAL A 163 -4.95 -1.17 22.06
CA VAL A 163 -5.94 -0.22 22.59
C VAL A 163 -6.63 0.56 21.47
N VAL A 164 -5.86 1.10 20.52
CA VAL A 164 -6.39 1.89 19.40
C VAL A 164 -7.25 1.03 18.48
N LEU A 165 -6.82 -0.18 18.13
CA LEU A 165 -7.60 -1.06 17.24
C LEU A 165 -8.88 -1.58 17.90
N LEU A 166 -8.88 -1.83 19.21
CA LEU A 166 -10.11 -2.19 19.93
C LEU A 166 -11.08 -0.99 20.04
N ALA A 167 -10.57 0.20 20.35
CA ALA A 167 -11.37 1.41 20.38
C ALA A 167 -11.94 1.75 18.99
N TRP A 168 -11.12 1.61 17.95
CA TRP A 168 -11.53 1.75 16.56
C TRP A 168 -12.60 0.72 16.19
N GLY A 169 -12.41 -0.56 16.52
CA GLY A 169 -13.41 -1.59 16.23
C GLY A 169 -14.75 -1.33 16.93
N TRP A 170 -14.72 -0.81 18.15
CA TRP A 170 -15.93 -0.39 18.87
C TRP A 170 -16.61 0.83 18.23
N TRP A 171 -15.83 1.81 17.77
CA TRP A 171 -16.32 2.97 17.02
C TRP A 171 -17.02 2.52 15.72
N GLU A 172 -16.32 1.70 14.94
CA GLU A 172 -16.77 1.22 13.63
C GLU A 172 -18.06 0.40 13.71
N LEU A 173 -18.25 -0.37 14.79
CA LEU A 173 -19.48 -1.14 15.03
C LEU A 173 -20.70 -0.27 15.36
N ARG A 174 -20.47 0.98 15.79
CA ARG A 174 -21.51 1.96 16.16
C ARG A 174 -21.77 3.01 15.09
N THR A 175 -20.80 3.26 14.22
CA THR A 175 -20.92 4.20 13.10
C THR A 175 -21.92 3.67 12.07
N ARG A 176 -22.78 4.57 11.54
CA ARG A 176 -23.81 4.22 10.55
C ARG A 176 -23.23 3.95 9.17
N GLU A 177 -22.14 4.64 8.83
CA GLU A 177 -21.41 4.53 7.58
C GLU A 177 -19.93 4.19 7.87
N PRO A 178 -19.65 2.96 8.34
CA PRO A 178 -18.27 2.56 8.65
C PRO A 178 -17.42 2.53 7.37
N LEU A 179 -16.16 2.95 7.49
CA LEU A 179 -15.13 2.76 6.48
C LEU A 179 -14.93 1.26 6.16
N VAL A 180 -14.95 0.41 7.18
CA VAL A 180 -14.87 -1.04 7.09
C VAL A 180 -16.05 -1.65 7.81
N ASP A 181 -16.97 -2.26 7.06
CA ASP A 181 -18.04 -3.04 7.66
C ASP A 181 -17.47 -4.32 8.32
N LEU A 182 -17.20 -4.22 9.63
CA LEU A 182 -16.67 -5.32 10.43
C LEU A 182 -17.63 -6.51 10.49
N ARG A 183 -18.94 -6.30 10.31
CA ARG A 183 -19.94 -7.37 10.32
C ARG A 183 -19.87 -8.20 9.05
N VAL A 184 -19.59 -7.57 7.91
CA VAL A 184 -19.35 -8.28 6.64
C VAL A 184 -18.00 -8.96 6.66
N THR A 185 -16.96 -8.28 7.15
CA THR A 185 -15.60 -8.81 7.29
C THR A 185 -15.54 -10.09 8.15
N ALA A 186 -16.37 -10.16 9.20
CA ALA A 186 -16.45 -11.32 10.10
C ALA A 186 -17.22 -12.52 9.53
N ARG A 187 -17.88 -12.39 8.36
CA ARG A 187 -18.58 -13.52 7.73
C ARG A 187 -17.56 -14.58 7.32
N PRO A 188 -17.80 -15.88 7.57
CA PRO A 188 -16.80 -16.93 7.34
C PRO A 188 -16.16 -16.90 5.95
N GLN A 189 -16.95 -16.67 4.90
CA GLN A 189 -16.44 -16.58 3.52
C GLN A 189 -15.43 -15.43 3.36
N VAL A 190 -15.77 -14.24 3.85
CA VAL A 190 -14.92 -13.03 3.74
C VAL A 190 -13.72 -13.12 4.68
N LEU A 191 -13.94 -13.63 5.90
CA LEU A 191 -12.90 -13.82 6.91
C LEU A 191 -11.82 -14.78 6.41
N MET A 192 -12.19 -15.92 5.82
CA MET A 192 -11.22 -16.88 5.28
C MET A 192 -10.43 -16.27 4.11
N THR A 193 -11.06 -15.51 3.23
CA THR A 193 -10.36 -14.79 2.15
C THR A 193 -9.40 -13.73 2.71
N ASN A 194 -9.79 -12.99 3.74
CA ASN A 194 -8.92 -12.00 4.39
C ASN A 194 -7.74 -12.64 5.10
N ILE A 195 -7.96 -13.73 5.84
CA ILE A 195 -6.87 -14.49 6.48
C ILE A 195 -5.90 -15.03 5.42
N ALA A 196 -6.42 -15.64 4.35
CA ALA A 196 -5.58 -16.10 3.24
C ALA A 196 -4.77 -14.95 2.63
N SER A 197 -5.38 -13.78 2.43
CA SER A 197 -4.70 -12.59 1.89
C SER A 197 -3.59 -12.09 2.83
N ILE A 198 -3.83 -12.09 4.14
CA ILE A 198 -2.81 -11.74 5.15
C ILE A 198 -1.64 -12.72 5.11
N LEU A 199 -1.93 -14.03 5.07
CA LEU A 199 -0.90 -15.06 5.01
C LEU A 199 -0.07 -14.96 3.73
N VAL A 200 -0.72 -14.78 2.59
CA VAL A 200 -0.04 -14.56 1.30
C VAL A 200 0.84 -13.32 1.35
N GLY A 201 0.33 -12.20 1.90
CA GLY A 201 1.10 -10.98 2.07
C GLY A 201 2.33 -11.20 2.96
N PHE A 202 2.17 -11.87 4.09
CA PHE A 202 3.26 -12.22 4.99
C PHE A 202 4.32 -13.09 4.30
N SER A 203 3.89 -14.15 3.60
CA SER A 203 4.80 -15.01 2.82
C SER A 203 5.56 -14.23 1.75
N MET A 204 4.88 -13.34 1.01
CA MET A 204 5.48 -12.53 -0.04
C MET A 204 6.57 -11.59 0.50
N TYR A 205 6.28 -10.89 1.61
CA TYR A 205 7.27 -9.99 2.24
C TYR A 205 8.41 -10.76 2.91
N ALA A 206 8.12 -11.88 3.56
CA ALA A 206 9.15 -12.76 4.13
C ALA A 206 10.11 -13.25 3.03
N GLN A 207 9.58 -13.70 1.89
CA GLN A 207 10.38 -14.08 0.74
C GLN A 207 11.24 -12.92 0.22
N SER A 208 10.67 -11.72 0.11
CA SER A 208 11.38 -10.53 -0.35
C SER A 208 12.53 -10.09 0.56
N LEU A 209 12.52 -10.46 1.84
CA LEU A 209 13.60 -10.17 2.80
C LEU A 209 14.63 -11.30 2.88
N VAL A 210 14.16 -12.54 2.97
CA VAL A 210 15.01 -13.72 3.18
C VAL A 210 15.87 -14.01 1.94
N VAL A 211 15.33 -13.88 0.73
CA VAL A 211 16.08 -14.20 -0.50
C VAL A 211 17.32 -13.29 -0.68
N PRO A 212 17.22 -11.95 -0.59
CA PRO A 212 18.40 -11.10 -0.64
C PRO A 212 19.40 -11.38 0.47
N GLN A 213 18.94 -11.64 1.69
CA GLN A 213 19.83 -11.98 2.80
C GLN A 213 20.61 -13.27 2.54
N LEU A 214 19.95 -14.33 2.06
CA LEU A 214 20.60 -15.59 1.71
C LEU A 214 21.62 -15.42 0.57
N LEU A 215 21.32 -14.60 -0.43
CA LEU A 215 22.24 -14.30 -1.54
C LEU A 215 23.43 -13.41 -1.14
N GLN A 216 23.28 -12.62 -0.06
CA GLN A 216 24.34 -11.78 0.49
C GLN A 216 25.21 -12.48 1.54
N LEU A 217 24.81 -13.67 2.01
CA LEU A 217 25.66 -14.48 2.89
C LEU A 217 26.92 -14.91 2.12
N PRO A 218 28.13 -14.76 2.69
CA PRO A 218 29.35 -15.26 2.07
C PRO A 218 29.20 -16.75 1.74
N GLU A 219 29.57 -17.18 0.54
CA GLU A 219 29.67 -18.61 0.24
C GLU A 219 30.56 -19.26 1.30
N PRO A 220 30.17 -20.41 1.89
CA PRO A 220 30.99 -21.08 2.88
C PRO A 220 32.34 -21.40 2.26
N THR A 221 33.34 -20.60 2.64
CA THR A 221 34.73 -20.76 2.23
C THR A 221 35.13 -22.20 2.48
N ARG A 222 35.47 -22.92 1.41
CA ARG A 222 35.94 -24.32 1.40
C ARG A 222 37.34 -24.49 2.05
N HIS A 223 37.71 -23.61 2.98
CA HIS A 223 39.01 -23.56 3.67
C HIS A 223 38.89 -24.11 5.09
N ALA A 224 38.45 -25.37 5.23
CA ALA A 224 38.57 -26.13 6.49
C ALA A 224 38.64 -27.64 6.21
N GLN A 225 39.33 -28.05 5.14
CA GLN A 225 39.69 -29.44 4.88
C GLN A 225 41.14 -29.51 4.38
N THR A 226 42.08 -29.34 5.30
CA THR A 226 43.43 -29.93 5.28
C THR A 226 43.87 -30.14 6.70
#